data_AF-A0A4Z1G2A6-F1
#
_entry.id   AF-A0A4Z1G2A6-F1
#
_cell.length_a   1.000
_cell.length_b   1.000
_cell.length_c   1.000
_cell.angle_alpha   90.00
_cell.angle_beta   90.00
_cell.angle_gamma   90.00
#
_symmetry.space_group_name_H-M   'P 1'
#
loop_
_entity.id
_entity.type
_entity.pdbx_description
1 polymer ?
#
loop_
_entity_poly.entity_id
_entity_poly.type
_entity_poly.pdbx_seq_one_letter_code
_entity_poly.pdbx_strand_id
1 'polypeptide(L)'
;MATFPPKPIRVWLTPPGPNSWKVVLVLEELGLNYEIKSFGFADVKKKPFTDVNPNGRVPAIEDPNTNLTLWESGAILQYVIELYDTEHRLSYEGINERHLCSQWLHFQMSGQGPYYGQASWFQHLHVDKIPSAIDRYFNEIERVNNVNEGVLAAKESQWLVGDKMTFADMAFMPWNFRLSEVMSRSSDEVWEGLPHWNGVPKGIETFNDYEKELAARDEVEK
;
A
#
# COMPACT_ATOMS: atom_id res chain seq x y z
N MET A 1 -25.27 -13.12 0.86
CA MET A 1 -25.26 -11.82 1.56
C MET A 1 -24.26 -11.94 2.69
N ALA A 2 -23.31 -11.00 2.81
CA ALA A 2 -22.38 -11.00 3.94
C ALA A 2 -23.16 -10.84 5.25
N THR A 3 -22.84 -11.64 6.25
CA THR A 3 -23.38 -11.49 7.61
C THR A 3 -22.74 -10.29 8.28
N PHE A 4 -23.51 -9.44 8.94
CA PHE A 4 -22.99 -8.29 9.70
C PHE A 4 -23.01 -8.57 11.22
N PRO A 5 -21.92 -8.24 11.95
CA PRO A 5 -20.64 -7.79 11.41
C PRO A 5 -19.92 -8.91 10.64
N PRO A 6 -19.15 -8.56 9.57
CA PRO A 6 -18.40 -9.55 8.83
C PRO A 6 -17.39 -10.26 9.74
N LYS A 7 -17.20 -11.56 9.50
CA LYS A 7 -16.15 -12.34 10.16
C LYS A 7 -14.78 -11.76 9.80
N PRO A 8 -13.79 -11.83 10.69
CA PRO A 8 -12.46 -11.28 10.43
C PRO A 8 -11.80 -11.87 9.18
N ILE A 9 -11.30 -10.99 8.30
CA ILE A 9 -10.50 -11.38 7.13
C ILE A 9 -9.09 -11.76 7.62
N ARG A 10 -8.59 -12.94 7.25
CA ARG A 10 -7.23 -13.35 7.63
C ARG A 10 -6.23 -12.78 6.63
N VAL A 11 -5.24 -12.02 7.10
CA VAL A 11 -4.21 -11.38 6.27
C VAL A 11 -2.85 -12.01 6.55
N TRP A 12 -2.27 -12.64 5.53
CA TRP A 12 -0.93 -13.24 5.59
C TRP A 12 0.13 -12.20 5.25
N LEU A 13 1.11 -12.02 6.13
CA LEU A 13 2.20 -11.06 5.93
C LEU A 13 3.53 -11.54 6.52
N THR A 14 4.63 -10.98 5.99
CA THR A 14 5.96 -11.05 6.62
C THR A 14 6.41 -9.61 6.90
N PRO A 15 6.76 -9.28 8.14
CA PRO A 15 7.46 -8.04 8.42
C PRO A 15 8.86 -8.06 7.78
N PRO A 16 9.42 -6.91 7.37
CA PRO A 16 8.82 -5.58 7.40
C PRO A 16 8.23 -5.15 6.03
N GLY A 17 7.80 -6.09 5.18
CA GLY A 17 7.46 -5.83 3.78
C GLY A 17 6.27 -4.85 3.59
N PRO A 18 6.37 -3.84 2.70
CA PRO A 18 5.36 -2.78 2.57
C PRO A 18 4.05 -3.21 1.89
N ASN A 19 4.08 -4.24 1.02
CA ASN A 19 2.90 -4.59 0.22
C ASN A 19 1.71 -5.08 1.05
N SER A 20 1.96 -5.77 2.17
CA SER A 20 0.90 -6.24 3.06
C SER A 20 0.19 -5.10 3.78
N TRP A 21 0.93 -4.04 4.12
CA TRP A 21 0.37 -2.87 4.79
C TRP A 21 -0.62 -2.11 3.93
N LYS A 22 -0.54 -2.19 2.59
CA LYS A 22 -1.58 -1.61 1.72
C LYS A 22 -2.96 -2.17 2.05
N VAL A 23 -3.03 -3.49 2.26
CA VAL A 23 -4.27 -4.20 2.60
C VAL A 23 -4.73 -3.81 3.99
N VAL A 24 -3.81 -3.83 4.98
CA VAL A 24 -4.13 -3.48 6.36
C VAL A 24 -4.70 -2.06 6.44
N LEU A 25 -4.06 -1.07 5.83
CA LEU A 25 -4.52 0.32 5.83
C LEU A 25 -5.95 0.46 5.27
N VAL A 26 -6.27 -0.24 4.17
CA VAL A 26 -7.62 -0.17 3.60
C VAL A 26 -8.66 -0.89 4.46
N LEU A 27 -8.30 -2.01 5.11
CA LEU A 27 -9.19 -2.69 6.05
C LEU A 27 -9.50 -1.80 7.26
N GLU A 28 -8.47 -1.17 7.84
CA GLU A 28 -8.59 -0.22 8.94
C GLU A 28 -9.50 0.95 8.58
N GLU A 29 -9.25 1.59 7.43
CA GLU A 29 -9.99 2.77 7.01
C GLU A 29 -11.48 2.44 6.74
N LEU A 30 -11.78 1.22 6.28
CA LEU A 30 -13.16 0.73 6.12
C LEU A 30 -13.78 0.20 7.41
N GLY A 31 -13.03 0.12 8.52
CA GLY A 31 -13.52 -0.45 9.79
C GLY A 31 -13.82 -1.95 9.71
N LEU A 32 -13.06 -2.69 8.90
CA LEU A 32 -13.24 -4.12 8.71
C LEU A 32 -12.38 -4.91 9.69
N ASN A 33 -12.99 -5.85 10.40
CA ASN A 33 -12.25 -6.77 11.27
C ASN A 33 -11.29 -7.65 10.46
N TYR A 34 -10.07 -7.84 10.97
CA TYR A 34 -9.09 -8.72 10.36
C TYR A 34 -8.19 -9.39 11.40
N GLU A 35 -7.54 -10.49 10.99
CA GLU A 35 -6.53 -11.19 11.78
C GLU A 35 -5.22 -11.27 11.02
N ILE A 36 -4.11 -10.88 11.66
CA ILE A 36 -2.78 -11.02 11.07
C ILE A 36 -2.25 -12.45 11.26
N LYS A 37 -1.90 -13.11 10.15
CA LYS A 37 -1.08 -14.33 10.12
C LYS A 37 0.35 -13.93 9.73
N SER A 38 1.15 -13.59 10.74
CA SER A 38 2.56 -13.19 10.58
C SER A 38 3.49 -14.40 10.63
N PHE A 39 4.49 -14.43 9.74
CA PHE A 39 5.53 -15.46 9.72
C PHE A 39 6.85 -14.90 9.17
N GLY A 40 7.94 -15.65 9.31
CA GLY A 40 9.28 -15.22 8.90
C GLY A 40 9.48 -15.22 7.38
N PHE A 41 10.25 -14.27 6.86
CA PHE A 41 10.56 -14.17 5.42
C PHE A 41 11.16 -15.46 4.83
N ALA A 42 11.96 -16.19 5.62
CA ALA A 42 12.57 -17.46 5.23
C ALA A 42 11.55 -18.58 4.91
N ASP A 43 10.29 -18.43 5.34
CA ASP A 43 9.23 -19.43 5.16
C ASP A 43 8.23 -19.04 4.07
N VAL A 44 8.40 -17.89 3.39
CA VAL A 44 7.50 -17.41 2.33
C VAL A 44 7.42 -18.34 1.10
N LYS A 45 8.38 -19.25 0.95
CA LYS A 45 8.39 -20.27 -0.11
C LYS A 45 8.03 -21.67 0.40
N LYS A 46 7.54 -21.79 1.63
CA LYS A 46 7.23 -23.07 2.27
C LYS A 46 5.74 -23.19 2.55
N LYS A 47 5.29 -24.44 2.71
CA LYS A 47 3.99 -24.73 3.31
C LYS A 47 3.98 -24.27 4.79
N PRO A 48 2.83 -23.81 5.32
CA PRO A 48 1.53 -23.82 4.66
C PRO A 48 1.29 -22.63 3.70
N PHE A 49 2.14 -21.61 3.69
CA PHE A 49 1.83 -20.37 2.95
C PHE A 49 1.72 -20.58 1.43
N THR A 50 2.52 -21.46 0.83
CA THR A 50 2.39 -21.75 -0.62
C THR A 50 1.09 -22.45 -1.00
N ASP A 51 0.37 -23.04 -0.05
CA ASP A 51 -0.99 -23.57 -0.29
C ASP A 51 -2.03 -22.43 -0.34
N VAL A 52 -1.71 -21.26 0.22
CA VAL A 52 -2.53 -20.03 0.18
C VAL A 52 -2.16 -19.16 -1.02
N ASN A 53 -0.86 -18.95 -1.25
CA ASN A 53 -0.34 -18.22 -2.40
C ASN A 53 0.79 -19.02 -3.09
N PRO A 54 0.54 -19.61 -4.27
CA PRO A 54 1.56 -20.38 -4.99
C PRO A 54 2.76 -19.54 -5.48
N ASN A 55 2.61 -18.22 -5.64
CA ASN A 55 3.74 -17.31 -5.93
C ASN A 55 4.73 -17.24 -4.75
N GLY A 56 4.29 -17.56 -3.54
CA GLY A 56 5.11 -17.50 -2.34
C GLY A 56 5.63 -16.09 -2.09
N ARG A 57 4.76 -15.08 -2.18
CA ARG A 57 5.04 -13.68 -1.82
C ARG A 57 3.83 -13.13 -1.04
N VAL A 58 4.07 -12.30 -0.04
CA VAL A 58 2.98 -11.61 0.68
C VAL A 58 2.57 -10.32 -0.03
N PRO A 59 1.33 -9.84 0.15
CA PRO A 59 0.25 -10.45 0.96
C PRO A 59 -0.54 -11.55 0.26
N ALA A 60 -1.27 -12.29 1.08
CA ALA A 60 -2.46 -13.05 0.69
C ALA A 60 -3.55 -12.84 1.74
N ILE A 61 -4.82 -13.02 1.37
CA ILE A 61 -5.95 -13.02 2.31
C ILE A 61 -6.76 -14.30 2.20
N GLU A 62 -7.44 -14.65 3.29
CA GLU A 62 -8.55 -15.60 3.29
C GLU A 62 -9.77 -14.91 3.89
N ASP A 63 -10.81 -14.74 3.10
CA ASP A 63 -12.04 -14.10 3.50
C ASP A 63 -13.12 -15.16 3.81
N PRO A 64 -13.45 -15.40 5.09
CA PRO A 64 -14.45 -16.39 5.48
C PRO A 64 -15.88 -15.97 5.16
N ASN A 65 -16.13 -14.72 4.75
CA ASN A 65 -17.47 -14.23 4.42
C ASN A 65 -17.89 -14.63 3.00
N THR A 66 -16.92 -14.79 2.10
CA THR A 66 -17.11 -15.23 0.70
C THR A 66 -16.47 -16.58 0.40
N ASN A 67 -15.71 -17.12 1.34
CA ASN A 67 -14.88 -18.32 1.16
C ASN A 67 -13.87 -18.16 0.00
N LEU A 68 -13.31 -16.96 -0.14
CA LEU A 68 -12.30 -16.64 -1.14
C LEU A 68 -10.90 -16.56 -0.52
N THR A 69 -9.94 -17.20 -1.17
CA THR A 69 -8.51 -17.00 -0.92
C THR A 69 -7.91 -16.25 -2.10
N LEU A 70 -7.21 -15.14 -1.84
CA LEU A 70 -6.73 -14.22 -2.87
C LEU A 70 -5.34 -13.68 -2.52
N TRP A 71 -4.51 -13.41 -3.54
CA TRP A 71 -3.17 -12.82 -3.40
C TRP A 71 -2.95 -11.74 -4.46
N GLU A 72 -1.79 -11.07 -4.41
CA GLU A 72 -1.50 -9.76 -5.01
C GLU A 72 -2.22 -8.60 -4.31
N SER A 73 -1.44 -7.67 -3.73
CA SER A 73 -2.00 -6.56 -2.96
C SER A 73 -2.99 -5.72 -3.76
N GLY A 74 -2.73 -5.48 -5.06
CA GLY A 74 -3.65 -4.69 -5.89
C GLY A 74 -4.99 -5.39 -6.15
N ALA A 75 -4.95 -6.70 -6.42
CA ALA A 75 -6.16 -7.49 -6.60
C ALA A 75 -6.97 -7.57 -5.30
N ILE A 76 -6.28 -7.72 -4.16
CA ILE A 76 -6.90 -7.69 -2.84
C ILE A 76 -7.60 -6.34 -2.58
N LEU A 77 -6.94 -5.21 -2.87
CA LEU A 77 -7.57 -3.89 -2.70
C LEU A 77 -8.83 -3.75 -3.56
N GLN A 78 -8.78 -4.15 -4.83
CA GLN A 78 -9.95 -4.11 -5.71
C GLN A 78 -11.10 -4.96 -5.17
N TYR A 79 -10.80 -6.18 -4.71
CA TYR A 79 -11.77 -7.08 -4.10
C TYR A 79 -12.42 -6.47 -2.84
N VAL A 80 -11.60 -5.94 -1.93
CA VAL A 80 -12.09 -5.35 -0.68
C VAL A 80 -12.99 -4.14 -0.97
N ILE A 81 -12.56 -3.26 -1.87
CA ILE A 81 -13.33 -2.06 -2.24
C ILE A 81 -14.65 -2.45 -2.90
N GLU A 82 -14.63 -3.38 -3.85
CA GLU A 82 -15.84 -3.81 -4.55
C GLU A 82 -16.89 -4.41 -3.60
N LEU A 83 -16.46 -5.17 -2.60
CA LEU A 83 -17.37 -5.90 -1.72
C LEU A 83 -17.78 -5.15 -0.45
N TYR A 84 -16.87 -4.34 0.10
CA TYR A 84 -17.03 -3.79 1.44
C TYR A 84 -17.09 -2.26 1.50
N ASP A 85 -16.63 -1.53 0.47
CA ASP A 85 -16.75 -0.08 0.42
C ASP A 85 -18.13 0.35 -0.14
N THR A 86 -19.21 -0.13 0.49
CA THR A 86 -20.59 0.06 0.01
C THR A 86 -21.07 1.51 0.06
N GLU A 87 -20.43 2.34 0.88
CA GLU A 87 -20.70 3.77 1.00
C GLU A 87 -19.74 4.61 0.15
N HIS A 88 -18.88 3.97 -0.63
CA HIS A 88 -17.87 4.63 -1.46
C HIS A 88 -17.02 5.62 -0.66
N ARG A 89 -16.57 5.26 0.54
CA ARG A 89 -15.68 6.06 1.37
C ARG A 89 -14.30 6.20 0.74
N LEU A 90 -13.81 5.14 0.09
CA LEU A 90 -12.48 5.06 -0.54
C LEU A 90 -12.54 4.85 -2.05
N SER A 91 -13.72 4.98 -2.64
CA SER A 91 -13.97 4.76 -4.06
C SER A 91 -15.03 5.70 -4.61
N TYR A 92 -15.36 5.50 -5.88
CA TYR A 92 -16.46 6.17 -6.56
C TYR A 92 -17.33 5.13 -7.26
N GLU A 93 -18.62 5.42 -7.41
CA GLU A 93 -19.55 4.57 -8.15
C GLU A 93 -19.35 4.69 -9.66
N GLY A 94 -19.00 5.89 -10.13
CA GLY A 94 -18.84 6.24 -11.53
C GLY A 94 -17.78 5.41 -12.27
N ILE A 95 -18.13 4.96 -13.47
CA ILE A 95 -17.26 4.08 -14.29
C ILE A 95 -15.91 4.76 -14.62
N ASN A 96 -15.91 6.05 -14.91
CA ASN A 96 -14.71 6.79 -15.27
C ASN A 96 -13.73 6.85 -14.09
N GLU A 97 -14.23 7.25 -12.93
CA GLU A 97 -13.44 7.37 -11.69
C GLU A 97 -12.90 6.01 -11.26
N ARG A 98 -13.70 4.94 -11.35
CA ARG A 98 -13.24 3.57 -11.06
C ARG A 98 -12.07 3.15 -11.95
N HIS A 99 -12.14 3.43 -13.25
CA HIS A 99 -11.04 3.12 -14.17
C HIS A 99 -9.81 4.01 -13.93
N LEU A 100 -9.99 5.27 -13.55
CA LEU A 100 -8.89 6.15 -13.16
C LEU A 100 -8.22 5.67 -11.87
N CYS A 101 -8.98 5.24 -10.86
CA CYS A 101 -8.41 4.65 -9.64
C CYS A 101 -7.64 3.37 -9.97
N SER A 102 -8.18 2.53 -10.86
CA SER A 102 -7.48 1.33 -11.35
C SER A 102 -6.18 1.67 -12.07
N GLN A 103 -6.15 2.71 -12.91
CA GLN A 103 -4.95 3.18 -13.59
C GLN A 103 -3.85 3.54 -12.57
N TRP A 104 -4.18 4.33 -11.54
CA TRP A 104 -3.23 4.70 -10.48
C TRP A 104 -2.78 3.51 -9.65
N LEU A 105 -3.69 2.58 -9.33
CA LEU A 105 -3.33 1.33 -8.67
C LEU A 105 -2.32 0.54 -9.52
N HIS A 106 -2.54 0.42 -10.83
CA HIS A 106 -1.61 -0.29 -11.70
C HIS A 106 -0.27 0.44 -11.85
N PHE A 107 -0.25 1.78 -11.86
CA PHE A 107 0.98 2.56 -11.78
C PHE A 107 1.74 2.29 -10.47
N GLN A 108 1.04 2.17 -9.35
CA GLN A 108 1.63 1.78 -8.07
C GLN A 108 2.21 0.35 -8.14
N MET A 109 1.45 -0.62 -8.65
CA MET A 109 1.82 -2.04 -8.65
C MET A 109 2.97 -2.36 -9.61
N SER A 110 3.10 -1.60 -10.71
CA SER A 110 4.11 -1.85 -11.74
C SER A 110 5.25 -0.84 -11.76
N GLY A 111 5.00 0.42 -11.37
CA GLY A 111 5.94 1.54 -11.43
C GLY A 111 6.60 1.87 -10.10
N GLN A 112 5.86 1.85 -8.98
CA GLN A 112 6.46 2.11 -7.66
C GLN A 112 7.03 0.83 -7.04
N GLY A 113 6.16 -0.15 -6.75
CA GLY A 113 6.51 -1.31 -5.92
C GLY A 113 7.75 -2.08 -6.40
N PRO A 114 7.80 -2.52 -7.67
CA PRO A 114 8.95 -3.27 -8.19
C PRO A 114 10.25 -2.48 -8.17
N TYR A 115 10.23 -1.22 -8.63
CA TYR A 115 11.43 -0.39 -8.76
C TYR A 115 11.99 0.06 -7.40
N TYR A 116 11.11 0.39 -6.44
CA TYR A 116 11.51 0.73 -5.08
C TYR A 116 12.06 -0.51 -4.37
N GLY A 117 11.48 -1.69 -4.64
CA GLY A 117 12.01 -2.97 -4.20
C GLY A 117 13.42 -3.24 -4.76
N GLN A 118 13.68 -2.92 -6.03
CA GLN A 118 15.03 -3.05 -6.59
C GLN A 118 16.01 -2.04 -5.99
N ALA A 119 15.61 -0.79 -5.78
CA ALA A 119 16.42 0.21 -5.08
C ALA A 119 16.85 -0.33 -3.70
N SER A 120 15.88 -0.80 -2.91
CA SER A 120 16.15 -1.41 -1.61
C SER A 120 17.06 -2.63 -1.70
N TRP A 121 16.87 -3.49 -2.71
CA TRP A 121 17.69 -4.69 -2.88
C TRP A 121 19.14 -4.33 -3.15
N PHE A 122 19.44 -3.48 -4.14
CA PHE A 122 20.81 -3.09 -4.47
C PHE A 122 21.45 -2.23 -3.37
N GLN A 123 20.66 -1.40 -2.68
CA GLN A 123 21.15 -0.57 -1.59
C GLN A 123 21.45 -1.37 -0.32
N HIS A 124 20.69 -2.43 0.01
CA HIS A 124 20.78 -3.07 1.33
C HIS A 124 21.08 -4.56 1.33
N LEU A 125 20.62 -5.31 0.32
CA LEU A 125 20.55 -6.78 0.37
C LEU A 125 21.51 -7.46 -0.60
N HIS A 126 21.82 -6.82 -1.73
CA HIS A 126 22.75 -7.35 -2.71
C HIS A 126 24.15 -7.46 -2.09
N VAL A 127 24.83 -8.59 -2.36
CA VAL A 127 26.14 -8.92 -1.76
C VAL A 127 27.22 -7.89 -2.10
N ASP A 128 27.18 -7.38 -3.34
CA ASP A 128 28.05 -6.32 -3.83
C ASP A 128 27.30 -4.99 -3.94
N LYS A 129 27.99 -3.88 -3.67
CA LYS A 129 27.51 -2.54 -4.01
C LYS A 129 27.78 -2.26 -5.48
N ILE A 130 26.71 -2.00 -6.23
CA ILE A 130 26.76 -1.70 -7.66
C ILE A 130 26.22 -0.27 -7.86
N PRO A 131 27.08 0.77 -7.83
CA PRO A 131 26.64 2.16 -7.85
C PRO A 131 25.71 2.49 -9.01
N SER A 132 26.03 2.03 -10.23
CA SER A 132 25.18 2.27 -11.41
C SER A 132 23.78 1.67 -11.31
N ALA A 133 23.60 0.56 -10.59
CA ALA A 133 22.29 -0.02 -10.34
C ALA A 133 21.53 0.79 -9.27
N ILE A 134 22.20 1.17 -8.19
CA ILE A 134 21.62 2.01 -7.13
C ILE A 134 21.14 3.33 -7.75
N ASP A 135 22.00 4.02 -8.48
CA ASP A 135 21.69 5.29 -9.15
C ASP A 135 20.50 5.14 -10.11
N ARG A 136 20.48 4.06 -10.91
CA ARG A 136 19.37 3.78 -11.82
C ARG A 136 18.03 3.71 -11.07
N TYR A 137 17.97 2.99 -9.97
CA TYR A 137 16.71 2.80 -9.24
C TYR A 137 16.35 3.99 -8.34
N PHE A 138 17.33 4.75 -7.84
CA PHE A 138 17.08 6.02 -7.15
C PHE A 138 16.53 7.07 -8.12
N ASN A 139 17.07 7.18 -9.32
CA ASN A 139 16.52 8.06 -10.36
C ASN A 139 15.09 7.65 -10.75
N GLU A 140 14.76 6.35 -10.74
CA GLU A 140 13.39 5.90 -11.01
C GLU A 140 12.43 6.22 -9.86
N ILE A 141 12.89 6.15 -8.60
CA ILE A 141 12.14 6.66 -7.44
C ILE A 141 11.82 8.14 -7.63
N GLU A 142 12.83 8.95 -7.92
CA GLU A 142 12.67 10.39 -8.14
C GLU A 142 11.71 10.66 -9.31
N ARG A 143 11.82 9.91 -10.41
CA ARG A 143 10.90 10.02 -11.56
C ARG A 143 9.45 9.71 -11.18
N VAL A 144 9.20 8.61 -10.45
CA VAL A 144 7.85 8.20 -10.02
C VAL A 144 7.24 9.24 -9.08
N ASN A 145 8.02 9.73 -8.11
CA ASN A 145 7.57 10.79 -7.20
C ASN A 145 7.23 12.09 -7.93
N ASN A 146 8.04 12.49 -8.93
CA ASN A 146 7.76 13.66 -9.75
C ASN A 146 6.48 13.52 -10.61
N VAL A 147 6.11 12.31 -11.03
CA VAL A 147 4.82 12.08 -11.70
C VAL A 147 3.66 12.36 -10.75
N ASN A 148 3.74 11.88 -9.51
CA ASN A 148 2.70 12.13 -8.50
C ASN A 148 2.63 13.62 -8.15
N GLU A 149 3.77 14.25 -7.85
CA GLU A 149 3.87 15.69 -7.58
C GLU A 149 3.24 16.52 -8.70
N GLY A 150 3.59 16.26 -9.96
CA GLY A 150 3.04 17.02 -11.09
C GLY A 150 1.51 16.92 -11.22
N VAL A 151 0.94 15.74 -10.91
CA VAL A 151 -0.52 15.56 -10.92
C VAL A 151 -1.19 16.26 -9.74
N LEU A 152 -0.59 16.18 -8.55
CA LEU A 152 -1.15 16.76 -7.33
C LEU A 152 -1.03 18.29 -7.34
N ALA A 153 0.08 18.85 -7.82
CA ALA A 153 0.27 20.28 -7.99
C ALA A 153 -0.71 20.90 -9.01
N ALA A 154 -1.14 20.12 -10.01
CA ALA A 154 -2.09 20.57 -11.03
C ALA A 154 -3.57 20.53 -10.57
N LYS A 155 -3.85 20.08 -9.35
CA LYS A 155 -5.21 19.85 -8.84
C LYS A 155 -5.44 20.55 -7.50
N GLU A 156 -6.50 21.34 -7.42
CA GLU A 156 -6.96 21.96 -6.15
C GLU A 156 -7.26 20.91 -5.06
N SER A 157 -7.81 19.77 -5.45
CA SER A 157 -8.16 18.69 -4.53
C SER A 157 -6.94 18.02 -3.92
N GLN A 158 -5.81 17.99 -4.65
CA GLN A 158 -4.60 17.23 -4.33
C GLN A 158 -4.89 15.75 -4.01
N TRP A 159 -5.80 15.15 -4.77
CA TRP A 159 -6.05 13.71 -4.79
C TRP A 159 -5.76 13.13 -6.18
N LEU A 160 -5.29 11.88 -6.24
CA LEU A 160 -4.97 11.23 -7.52
C LEU A 160 -6.22 11.10 -8.41
N VAL A 161 -7.41 10.92 -7.82
CA VAL A 161 -8.69 10.85 -8.54
C VAL A 161 -9.78 11.65 -7.81
N GLY A 162 -10.47 12.50 -8.55
CA GLY A 162 -11.60 13.30 -8.05
C GLY A 162 -11.20 14.27 -6.92
N ASP A 163 -12.00 14.30 -5.86
CA ASP A 163 -11.98 15.30 -4.80
C ASP A 163 -11.76 14.76 -3.38
N LYS A 164 -11.54 13.44 -3.22
CA LYS A 164 -11.26 12.78 -1.94
C LYS A 164 -10.20 11.68 -2.06
N MET A 165 -9.70 11.24 -0.90
CA MET A 165 -8.86 10.06 -0.78
C MET A 165 -9.53 8.82 -1.33
N THR A 166 -8.75 7.99 -2.02
CA THR A 166 -9.19 6.67 -2.46
C THR A 166 -8.17 5.59 -2.10
N PHE A 167 -8.55 4.33 -2.28
CA PHE A 167 -7.62 3.20 -2.18
C PHE A 167 -6.41 3.35 -3.13
N ALA A 168 -6.54 4.12 -4.22
CA ALA A 168 -5.46 4.35 -5.16
C ALA A 168 -4.36 5.22 -4.55
N ASP A 169 -4.71 6.25 -3.78
CA ASP A 169 -3.77 7.08 -3.02
C ASP A 169 -3.10 6.24 -1.91
N MET A 170 -3.91 5.50 -1.15
CA MET A 170 -3.45 4.66 -0.05
C MET A 170 -2.46 3.56 -0.49
N ALA A 171 -2.59 3.07 -1.73
CA ALA A 171 -1.70 2.04 -2.25
C ALA A 171 -0.22 2.47 -2.32
N PHE A 172 0.07 3.78 -2.46
CA PHE A 172 1.44 4.30 -2.53
C PHE A 172 2.09 4.46 -1.15
N MET A 173 1.27 4.68 -0.12
CA MET A 173 1.71 5.07 1.22
C MET A 173 2.75 4.11 1.82
N PRO A 174 2.54 2.77 1.82
CA PRO A 174 3.49 1.86 2.47
C PRO A 174 4.91 1.87 1.89
N TRP A 175 5.05 2.12 0.59
CA TRP A 175 6.38 2.25 -0.02
C TRP A 175 7.01 3.61 0.26
N ASN A 176 6.21 4.68 0.29
CA ASN A 176 6.68 6.02 0.68
C ASN A 176 7.19 6.04 2.13
N PHE A 177 6.53 5.32 3.05
CA PHE A 177 6.94 5.22 4.45
C PHE A 177 8.32 4.62 4.65
N ARG A 178 8.76 3.80 3.70
CA ARG A 178 10.08 3.14 3.75
C ARG A 178 11.11 3.92 2.96
N LEU A 179 10.76 5.04 2.32
CA LEU A 179 11.62 5.62 1.30
C LEU A 179 12.94 6.16 1.86
N SER A 180 12.91 6.77 3.06
CA SER A 180 14.12 7.19 3.79
C SER A 180 15.07 6.02 4.07
N GLU A 181 14.53 4.88 4.52
CA GLU A 181 15.30 3.64 4.71
C GLU A 181 15.84 3.12 3.37
N VAL A 182 14.97 2.99 2.37
CA VAL A 182 15.32 2.49 1.03
C VAL A 182 16.45 3.31 0.41
N MET A 183 16.41 4.63 0.52
CA MET A 183 17.42 5.53 -0.06
C MET A 183 18.61 5.80 0.86
N SER A 184 18.54 5.41 2.13
CA SER A 184 19.52 5.79 3.16
C SER A 184 19.71 7.31 3.25
N ARG A 185 18.60 8.06 3.15
CA ARG A 185 18.52 9.53 3.23
C ARG A 185 17.54 9.93 4.34
N SER A 186 17.68 11.13 4.88
CA SER A 186 16.68 11.68 5.80
C SER A 186 15.33 11.89 5.08
N SER A 187 14.24 11.97 5.84
CA SER A 187 12.91 12.26 5.27
C SER A 187 12.91 13.59 4.51
N ASP A 188 13.57 14.61 5.05
CA ASP A 188 13.64 15.94 4.43
C ASP A 188 14.35 15.89 3.07
N GLU A 189 15.45 15.13 2.96
CA GLU A 189 16.16 14.95 1.69
C GLU A 189 15.35 14.14 0.66
N VAL A 190 14.54 13.18 1.09
CA VAL A 190 13.72 12.37 0.19
C VAL A 190 12.58 13.17 -0.43
N TRP A 191 11.99 14.09 0.35
CA TRP A 191 10.81 14.85 -0.05
C TRP A 191 11.12 16.29 -0.45
N GLU A 192 12.40 16.67 -0.51
CA GLU A 192 12.84 17.99 -0.98
C GLU A 192 12.29 18.27 -2.38
N GLY A 193 11.63 19.41 -2.55
CA GLY A 193 11.05 19.82 -3.84
C GLY A 193 9.74 19.13 -4.22
N LEU A 194 9.13 18.34 -3.32
CA LEU A 194 7.85 17.64 -3.54
C LEU A 194 6.76 18.12 -2.55
N PRO A 195 6.38 19.41 -2.56
CA PRO A 195 5.48 19.98 -1.55
C PRO A 195 4.04 19.45 -1.59
N HIS A 196 3.60 18.85 -2.70
CA HIS A 196 2.25 18.26 -2.82
C HIS A 196 2.28 16.74 -2.67
N TRP A 197 3.46 16.11 -2.72
CA TRP A 197 3.69 14.67 -2.55
C TRP A 197 4.71 14.40 -1.46
N ASN A 198 4.30 14.46 -0.19
CA ASN A 198 5.16 14.26 0.99
C ASN A 198 5.11 12.81 1.53
N GLY A 199 4.79 11.85 0.68
CA GLY A 199 4.72 10.43 1.06
C GLY A 199 3.38 9.97 1.67
N VAL A 200 2.49 10.92 1.98
CA VAL A 200 1.11 10.69 2.42
C VAL A 200 0.16 11.59 1.64
N PRO A 201 -1.12 11.20 1.47
CA PRO A 201 -2.09 12.08 0.87
C PRO A 201 -2.43 13.28 1.77
N LYS A 202 -3.00 14.33 1.18
CA LYS A 202 -3.41 15.55 1.89
C LYS A 202 -4.30 15.25 3.10
N GLY A 203 -3.95 15.81 4.26
CA GLY A 203 -4.70 15.64 5.51
C GLY A 203 -4.11 14.59 6.48
N ILE A 204 -3.06 13.89 6.07
CA ILE A 204 -2.24 13.07 6.97
C ILE A 204 -0.87 13.77 7.07
N GLU A 205 -0.47 14.21 8.26
CA GLU A 205 0.80 14.97 8.42
C GLU A 205 2.01 14.05 8.47
N THR A 206 1.94 12.95 9.21
CA THR A 206 2.97 11.92 9.23
C THR A 206 2.38 10.53 9.41
N PHE A 207 3.17 9.50 9.06
CA PHE A 207 2.82 8.11 9.33
C PHE A 207 2.58 7.82 10.82
N ASN A 208 3.42 8.39 11.69
CA ASN A 208 3.27 8.22 13.13
C ASN A 208 1.94 8.74 13.64
N ASP A 209 1.40 9.79 13.01
CA ASP A 209 0.11 10.34 13.41
C ASP A 209 -1.03 9.44 12.94
N TYR A 210 -0.92 8.82 11.76
CA TYR A 210 -1.86 7.81 11.32
C TYR A 210 -1.82 6.53 12.19
N GLU A 211 -0.63 6.02 12.54
CA GLU A 211 -0.51 4.89 13.47
C GLU A 211 -1.07 5.20 14.86
N LYS A 212 -0.82 6.41 15.39
CA LYS A 212 -1.39 6.86 16.66
C LYS A 212 -2.92 6.98 16.58
N GLU A 213 -3.46 7.48 15.46
CA GLU A 213 -4.91 7.54 15.27
C GLU A 213 -5.53 6.14 15.26
N LEU A 214 -4.91 5.17 14.59
CA LEU A 214 -5.37 3.77 14.61
C LEU A 214 -5.32 3.19 16.03
N ALA A 215 -4.19 3.35 16.73
CA ALA A 215 -4.03 2.87 18.10
C ALA A 215 -5.03 3.53 19.08
N ALA A 216 -5.35 4.81 18.88
CA ALA A 216 -6.34 5.52 19.68
C ALA A 216 -7.77 5.04 19.42
N ARG A 217 -8.11 4.65 18.18
CA ARG A 217 -9.42 4.06 17.84
C ARG A 217 -9.63 2.72 18.55
N ASP A 218 -8.59 1.88 18.61
CA ASP A 218 -8.57 0.60 19.33
C ASP A 218 -8.77 0.73 20.86
N GLU A 219 -8.44 1.88 21.44
CA GLU A 219 -8.64 2.16 22.88
C GLU A 219 -10.05 2.66 23.21
N VAL A 220 -10.77 3.24 22.23
CA VAL A 220 -12.14 3.75 22.40
C VAL A 220 -13.20 2.65 22.19
N GLU A 221 -12.84 1.57 21.47
CA GLU A 221 -13.73 0.42 21.22
C GLU A 221 -13.60 -0.72 22.26
N LYS A 222 -12.74 -0.58 23.29
CA LYS A 222 -12.62 -1.49 24.44
C LYS A 222 -13.37 -1.01 25.68
#